data_AF-A0A437MAV6-F1
#
_entry.id   AF-A0A437MAV6-F1
#
_cell.length_a   1.000
_cell.length_b   1.000
_cell.length_c   1.000
_cell.angle_alpha   90.00
_cell.angle_beta   90.00
_cell.angle_gamma   90.00
#
_symmetry.space_group_name_H-M   'P 1'
#
loop_
_entity.id
_entity.type
_entity.pdbx_description
1 polymer ?
#
loop_
_entity_poly.entity_id
_entity_poly.type
_entity_poly.pdbx_seq_one_letter_code
_entity_poly.pdbx_strand_id
1 'polypeptide(L)'
;MLDRLQSLHDAAIKGIDALEALAAVAEPRLAEVAAARLAISKVSRVRSSFLEAEVYPAVEAFAPMAIAGLRTRGRARMLASSEHIKRWSASELQLHWSEYQTLSKGLRIGMRARIREEQALLYPLILRLRKAA
;
A
#
# COMPACT_ATOMS: atom_id res chain seq x y z
N MET A 1 -5.73 -17.32 4.69
CA MET A 1 -4.63 -16.40 4.28
C MET A 1 -4.93 -15.65 2.99
N LEU A 2 -5.19 -16.34 1.88
CA LEU A 2 -5.38 -15.70 0.57
C LEU A 2 -6.52 -14.68 0.56
N ASP A 3 -7.71 -15.08 1.00
CA ASP A 3 -8.91 -14.21 0.98
C ASP A 3 -8.71 -12.93 1.81
N ARG A 4 -8.02 -13.06 2.95
CA ARG A 4 -7.66 -11.91 3.79
C ARG A 4 -6.65 -10.98 3.09
N LEU A 5 -5.65 -11.54 2.40
CA LEU A 5 -4.70 -10.74 1.63
C LEU A 5 -5.37 -10.02 0.46
N GLN A 6 -6.29 -10.70 -0.23
CA GLN A 6 -7.11 -10.12 -1.30
C GLN A 6 -7.95 -8.96 -0.79
N SER A 7 -8.69 -9.16 0.31
CA SER A 7 -9.48 -8.10 0.93
C SER A 7 -8.64 -6.86 1.30
N LEU A 8 -7.43 -7.06 1.82
CA LEU A 8 -6.51 -5.98 2.14
C LEU A 8 -5.95 -5.27 0.90
N HIS A 9 -5.72 -6.01 -0.19
CA HIS A 9 -5.32 -5.42 -1.48
C HIS A 9 -6.45 -4.59 -2.07
N ASP A 10 -7.68 -5.12 -2.08
CA ASP A 10 -8.85 -4.42 -2.62
C ASP A 10 -9.15 -3.15 -1.84
N ALA A 11 -9.09 -3.21 -0.50
CA ALA A 11 -9.24 -2.03 0.35
C ALA A 11 -8.17 -0.97 0.09
N ALA A 12 -6.91 -1.40 -0.17
CA ALA A 12 -5.83 -0.49 -0.50
C ALA A 12 -6.06 0.17 -1.87
N ILE A 13 -6.41 -0.61 -2.89
CA ILE A 13 -6.73 -0.10 -4.24
C ILE A 13 -7.88 0.91 -4.18
N LYS A 14 -8.97 0.59 -3.50
CA LYS A 14 -10.11 1.51 -3.32
C LYS A 14 -9.70 2.82 -2.65
N GLY A 15 -8.84 2.76 -1.64
CA GLY A 15 -8.29 3.96 -1.00
C GLY A 15 -7.45 4.81 -1.95
N ILE A 16 -6.60 4.16 -2.75
CA ILE A 16 -5.75 4.82 -3.75
C ILE A 16 -6.62 5.50 -4.83
N ASP A 17 -7.67 4.83 -5.30
CA ASP A 17 -8.61 5.37 -6.30
C ASP A 17 -9.38 6.58 -5.75
N ALA A 18 -9.81 6.53 -4.49
CA ALA A 18 -10.47 7.67 -3.84
C ALA A 18 -9.52 8.88 -3.72
N LEU A 19 -8.26 8.65 -3.34
CA LEU A 19 -7.26 9.72 -3.28
C LEU A 19 -6.94 10.27 -4.68
N GLU A 20 -6.94 9.44 -5.71
CA GLU A 20 -6.75 9.86 -7.09
C GLU A 20 -7.86 10.79 -7.56
N ALA A 21 -9.13 10.45 -7.28
CA ALA A 21 -10.27 11.31 -7.61
C ALA A 21 -10.17 12.66 -6.89
N LEU A 22 -9.79 12.67 -5.61
CA LEU A 22 -9.58 13.90 -4.84
C LEU A 22 -8.38 14.71 -5.34
N ALA A 23 -7.35 14.06 -5.87
CA ALA A 23 -6.19 14.75 -6.44
C ALA A 23 -6.45 15.26 -7.86
N ALA A 24 -7.57 14.92 -8.50
CA ALA A 24 -7.89 15.38 -9.86
C ALA A 24 -8.60 16.74 -9.89
N VAL A 25 -9.13 17.22 -8.75
CA VAL A 25 -9.81 18.52 -8.67
C VAL A 25 -8.81 19.67 -8.57
N ALA A 26 -9.21 20.85 -9.06
CA ALA A 26 -8.36 22.05 -9.10
C ALA A 26 -8.03 22.60 -7.70
N GLU A 27 -8.98 22.52 -6.77
CA GLU A 27 -8.82 23.02 -5.40
C GLU A 27 -8.85 21.87 -4.38
N PRO A 28 -7.99 21.89 -3.35
CA PRO A 28 -7.89 20.79 -2.40
C PRO A 28 -9.11 20.72 -1.48
N ARG A 29 -9.79 19.56 -1.49
CA ARG A 29 -10.77 19.21 -0.45
C ARG A 29 -10.02 18.67 0.78
N LEU A 30 -9.39 19.57 1.54
CA LEU A 30 -8.38 19.25 2.56
C LEU A 30 -8.78 18.14 3.54
N ALA A 31 -9.99 18.21 4.09
CA ALA A 31 -10.50 17.21 5.05
C ALA A 31 -10.61 15.81 4.41
N GLU A 32 -11.09 15.74 3.16
CA GLU A 32 -11.26 14.47 2.44
C GLU A 32 -9.91 13.90 2.00
N VAL A 33 -8.98 14.75 1.57
CA VAL A 33 -7.60 14.34 1.24
C VAL A 33 -6.92 13.77 2.48
N ALA A 34 -7.05 14.44 3.64
CA ALA A 34 -6.49 13.95 4.90
C ALA A 34 -7.12 12.60 5.31
N ALA A 35 -8.45 12.47 5.22
CA ALA A 35 -9.15 11.23 5.53
C ALA A 35 -8.74 10.08 4.61
N ALA A 36 -8.64 10.31 3.30
CA ALA A 36 -8.22 9.32 2.32
C ALA A 36 -6.78 8.84 2.58
N ARG A 37 -5.86 9.77 2.85
CA ARG A 37 -4.46 9.43 3.18
C ARG A 37 -4.37 8.60 4.46
N LEU A 38 -5.14 8.95 5.49
CA LEU A 38 -5.19 8.19 6.74
C LEU A 38 -5.75 6.77 6.51
N ALA A 39 -6.81 6.63 5.71
CA ALA A 39 -7.41 5.35 5.38
C ALA A 39 -6.41 4.42 4.65
N ILE A 40 -5.72 4.93 3.62
CA ILE A 40 -4.66 4.19 2.91
C ILE A 40 -3.56 3.75 3.87
N SER A 41 -3.15 4.65 4.78
CA SER A 41 -2.09 4.37 5.76
C SER A 41 -2.48 3.26 6.73
N LYS A 42 -3.73 3.29 7.23
CA LYS A 42 -4.28 2.26 8.10
C LYS A 42 -4.30 0.91 7.40
N VAL A 43 -4.86 0.82 6.20
CA VAL A 43 -4.90 -0.43 5.42
C VAL A 43 -3.49 -0.94 5.13
N SER A 44 -2.56 -0.05 4.73
CA SER A 44 -1.17 -0.42 4.45
C SER A 44 -0.48 -0.98 5.69
N ARG A 45 -0.72 -0.41 6.88
CA ARG A 45 -0.18 -0.93 8.14
C ARG A 45 -0.75 -2.30 8.48
N VAL A 46 -2.07 -2.49 8.36
CA VAL A 46 -2.70 -3.80 8.58
C VAL A 46 -2.17 -4.85 7.59
N ARG A 47 -2.04 -4.50 6.31
CA ARG A 47 -1.44 -5.36 5.28
C ARG A 47 0.00 -5.74 5.62
N SER A 48 0.85 -4.78 5.92
CA SER A 48 2.25 -5.06 6.28
C SER A 48 2.36 -5.94 7.52
N SER A 49 1.55 -5.69 8.56
CA SER A 49 1.55 -6.52 9.76
C SER A 49 1.09 -7.95 9.46
N PHE A 50 0.06 -8.13 8.64
CA PHE A 50 -0.42 -9.45 8.23
C PHE A 50 0.62 -10.20 7.38
N LEU A 51 1.29 -9.49 6.47
CA LEU A 51 2.37 -10.05 5.66
C LEU A 51 3.52 -10.56 6.55
N GLU A 52 3.99 -9.74 7.48
CA GLU A 52 5.12 -10.07 8.35
C GLU A 52 4.80 -11.17 9.38
N ALA A 53 3.59 -11.16 9.95
CA ALA A 53 3.22 -12.08 11.03
C ALA A 53 2.73 -13.45 10.53
N GLU A 54 2.06 -13.51 9.38
CA GLU A 54 1.37 -14.72 8.94
C GLU A 54 1.85 -15.19 7.56
N VAL A 55 1.92 -14.29 6.57
CA VAL A 55 2.17 -14.71 5.18
C VAL A 55 3.63 -15.07 4.94
N TYR A 56 4.55 -14.21 5.35
CA TYR A 56 5.98 -14.40 5.11
C TYR A 56 6.54 -15.63 5.81
N PRO A 57 6.24 -15.91 7.10
CA PRO A 57 6.72 -17.14 7.75
C PRO A 57 6.23 -18.41 7.05
N ALA A 58 4.95 -18.47 6.65
CA ALA A 58 4.39 -19.63 5.97
C ALA A 58 5.01 -19.83 4.57
N VAL A 59 5.25 -18.75 3.83
CA VAL A 59 5.90 -18.82 2.51
C VAL A 59 7.39 -19.13 2.64
N GLU A 60 8.11 -18.58 3.62
CA GLU A 60 9.53 -18.87 3.87
C GLU A 60 9.75 -20.35 4.21
N ALA A 61 8.87 -20.96 5.01
CA ALA A 61 8.93 -22.39 5.31
C ALA A 61 8.79 -23.29 4.07
N PHE A 62 8.06 -22.84 3.04
CA PHE A 62 7.81 -23.61 1.81
C PHE A 62 8.75 -23.24 0.65
N ALA A 63 9.14 -21.97 0.55
CA ALA A 63 9.98 -21.41 -0.51
C ALA A 63 10.90 -20.30 0.05
N PRO A 64 12.01 -20.68 0.75
CA PRO A 64 12.81 -19.77 1.58
C PRO A 64 13.36 -18.53 0.85
N MET A 65 13.66 -18.65 -0.44
CA MET A 65 14.25 -17.56 -1.23
C MET A 65 13.23 -16.68 -1.95
N ALA A 66 11.95 -17.07 -1.97
CA ALA A 66 10.97 -16.44 -2.86
C ALA A 66 10.64 -14.99 -2.47
N ILE A 67 10.73 -14.64 -1.18
CA ILE A 67 10.18 -13.38 -0.66
C ILE A 67 11.21 -12.39 -0.11
N ALA A 68 12.50 -12.74 -0.07
CA ALA A 68 13.53 -11.88 0.53
C ALA A 68 13.60 -10.49 -0.12
N GLY A 69 13.59 -10.44 -1.46
CA GLY A 69 13.55 -9.17 -2.21
C GLY A 69 12.26 -8.39 -2.00
N LEU A 70 11.12 -9.09 -1.92
CA LEU A 70 9.80 -8.50 -1.68
C LEU A 70 9.76 -7.83 -0.29
N ARG A 71 10.28 -8.49 0.74
CA ARG A 71 10.27 -8.00 2.13
C ARG A 71 11.16 -6.76 2.31
N THR A 72 12.39 -6.79 1.78
CA THR A 72 13.32 -5.65 1.84
C THR A 72 12.76 -4.39 1.18
N ARG A 73 12.18 -4.51 -0.03
CA ARG A 73 11.54 -3.38 -0.71
C ARG A 73 10.29 -2.86 0.01
N GLY A 74 9.62 -3.70 0.81
CA GLY A 74 8.45 -3.31 1.59
C GLY A 74 8.77 -2.29 2.68
N ARG A 75 9.85 -2.52 3.44
CA ARG A 75 10.28 -1.64 4.54
C ARG A 75 10.64 -0.23 4.06
N ALA A 76 11.42 -0.12 2.99
CA ALA A 76 11.82 1.18 2.43
C ALA A 76 10.60 2.04 2.01
N ARG A 77 9.59 1.41 1.39
CA ARG A 77 8.36 2.11 0.98
C ARG A 77 7.50 2.56 2.15
N MET A 78 7.51 1.80 3.25
CA MET A 78 6.75 2.16 4.45
C MET A 78 7.32 3.41 5.13
N LEU A 79 8.65 3.55 5.14
CA LEU A 79 9.34 4.77 5.58
C LEU A 79 8.96 5.96 4.68
N ALA A 80 9.13 5.83 3.36
CA ALA A 80 8.79 6.88 2.41
C ALA A 80 7.32 7.33 2.49
N SER A 81 6.39 6.39 2.71
CA SER A 81 4.97 6.72 2.89
C SER A 81 4.73 7.51 4.18
N SER A 82 5.44 7.18 5.26
CA SER A 82 5.31 7.86 6.55
C SER A 82 5.86 9.29 6.50
N GLU A 83 6.98 9.49 5.82
CA GLU A 83 7.56 10.83 5.58
C GLU A 83 6.63 11.69 4.72
N HIS A 84 6.06 11.12 3.67
CA HIS A 84 5.08 11.81 2.84
C HIS A 84 3.82 12.21 3.64
N ILE A 85 3.38 11.39 4.60
CA ILE A 85 2.24 11.75 5.45
C ILE A 85 2.56 12.97 6.31
N LYS A 86 3.74 12.96 6.95
CA LYS A 86 4.20 14.03 7.85
C LYS A 86 4.41 15.35 7.13
N ARG A 87 4.95 15.33 5.89
CA ARG A 87 5.25 16.55 5.13
C ARG A 87 3.99 17.34 4.79
N TRP A 88 2.95 16.67 4.29
CA TRP A 88 1.78 17.36 3.73
C TRP A 88 0.72 17.64 4.80
N SER A 89 0.92 18.70 5.57
CA SER A 89 -0.10 19.26 6.48
C SER A 89 -1.26 19.91 5.69
N ALA A 90 -2.34 20.31 6.37
CA ALA A 90 -3.43 21.04 5.71
C ALA A 90 -2.94 22.36 5.09
N SER A 91 -2.07 23.09 5.79
CA SER A 91 -1.48 24.34 5.30
C SER A 91 -0.59 24.10 4.07
N GLU A 92 0.24 23.05 4.10
CA GLU A 92 1.10 22.69 2.96
C GLU A 92 0.28 22.27 1.74
N LEU A 93 -0.80 21.51 1.95
CA LEU A 93 -1.71 21.11 0.86
C LEU A 93 -2.40 22.33 0.24
N GLN A 94 -2.75 23.34 1.03
CA GLN A 94 -3.37 24.56 0.53
C GLN A 94 -2.40 25.40 -0.30
N LEU A 95 -1.13 25.50 0.14
CA LEU A 95 -0.11 26.33 -0.52
C LEU A 95 0.52 25.65 -1.74
N HIS A 96 0.65 24.33 -1.71
CA HIS A 96 1.45 23.57 -2.68
C HIS A 96 0.64 22.42 -3.32
N TRP A 97 -0.64 22.66 -3.59
CA TRP A 97 -1.56 21.63 -4.11
C TRP A 97 -1.07 20.99 -5.42
N SER A 98 -0.59 21.77 -6.38
CA SER A 98 -0.10 21.26 -7.67
C SER A 98 1.15 20.37 -7.53
N GLU A 99 2.06 20.73 -6.63
CA GLU A 99 3.20 19.89 -6.25
C GLU A 99 2.72 18.59 -5.59
N TYR A 100 1.76 18.69 -4.67
CA TYR A 100 1.15 17.52 -4.05
C TYR A 100 0.53 16.57 -5.08
N GLN A 101 -0.23 17.08 -6.05
CA GLN A 101 -0.85 16.25 -7.10
C GLN A 101 0.20 15.41 -7.84
N THR A 102 1.33 16.04 -8.20
CA THR A 102 2.44 15.41 -8.90
C THR A 102 3.10 14.32 -8.05
N LEU A 103 3.48 14.65 -6.82
CA LEU A 103 4.15 13.69 -5.92
C LEU A 103 3.20 12.55 -5.49
N SER A 104 1.95 12.87 -5.22
CA SER A 104 0.91 11.91 -4.85
C SER A 104 0.69 10.90 -5.99
N LYS A 105 0.69 11.35 -7.26
CA LYS A 105 0.61 10.44 -8.41
C LYS A 105 1.73 9.39 -8.41
N GLY A 106 2.98 9.81 -8.18
CA GLY A 106 4.12 8.89 -8.10
C GLY A 106 3.96 7.84 -7.00
N LEU A 107 3.52 8.27 -5.81
CA LEU A 107 3.25 7.36 -4.69
C LEU A 107 2.13 6.37 -4.98
N ARG A 108 1.01 6.83 -5.54
CA ARG A 108 -0.11 5.96 -5.91
C ARG A 108 0.30 4.90 -6.93
N ILE A 109 1.09 5.27 -7.94
CA ILE A 109 1.68 4.34 -8.91
C ILE A 109 2.56 3.31 -8.18
N GLY A 110 3.43 3.75 -7.29
CA GLY A 110 4.31 2.87 -6.51
C GLY A 110 3.56 1.89 -5.60
N MET A 111 2.46 2.33 -4.99
CA MET A 111 1.59 1.49 -4.17
C MET A 111 0.86 0.43 -5.02
N ARG A 112 0.32 0.80 -6.18
CA ARG A 112 -0.32 -0.16 -7.10
C ARG A 112 0.67 -1.17 -7.64
N ALA A 113 1.85 -0.74 -8.05
CA ALA A 113 2.92 -1.64 -8.51
C ALA A 113 3.31 -2.64 -7.43
N ARG A 114 3.38 -2.19 -6.16
CA ARG A 114 3.65 -3.07 -5.03
C ARG A 114 2.57 -4.14 -4.83
N ILE A 115 1.29 -3.74 -4.87
CA ILE A 115 0.18 -4.70 -4.73
C ILE A 115 0.23 -5.74 -5.84
N ARG A 116 0.50 -5.33 -7.10
CA ARG A 116 0.65 -6.26 -8.22
C ARG A 116 1.80 -7.24 -8.04
N GLU A 117 2.95 -6.76 -7.55
CA GLU A 117 4.10 -7.59 -7.21
C GLU A 117 3.75 -8.63 -6.13
N GLU A 118 3.05 -8.21 -5.07
CA GLU A 118 2.55 -9.09 -4.01
C GLU A 118 1.54 -10.11 -4.56
N GLN A 119 0.61 -9.71 -5.42
CA GLN A 119 -0.36 -10.60 -6.06
C GLN A 119 0.33 -11.67 -6.93
N ALA A 120 1.21 -11.24 -7.82
CA ALA A 120 1.89 -12.12 -8.78
C ALA A 120 2.75 -13.18 -8.07
N LEU A 121 3.38 -12.82 -6.95
CA LEU A 121 4.27 -13.71 -6.21
C LEU A 121 3.55 -14.52 -5.13
N LEU A 122 2.78 -13.87 -4.25
CA LEU A 122 2.26 -14.51 -3.05
C LEU A 122 1.01 -15.32 -3.31
N TYR A 123 0.11 -14.89 -4.20
CA TYR A 123 -1.16 -15.62 -4.42
C TYR A 123 -0.93 -17.06 -4.90
N PRO A 124 -0.12 -17.32 -5.93
CA PRO A 124 0.13 -18.70 -6.36
C PRO A 124 0.84 -19.53 -5.27
N LEU A 125 1.73 -18.93 -4.48
CA LEU A 125 2.42 -19.64 -3.39
C LEU A 125 1.46 -20.02 -2.26
N ILE A 126 0.57 -19.10 -1.85
CA ILE A 126 -0.45 -19.38 -0.84
C ILE A 126 -1.44 -20.45 -1.33
N LEU A 127 -1.81 -20.44 -2.62
CA LEU A 127 -2.65 -21.49 -3.20
C LEU A 127 -1.97 -22.86 -3.17
N ARG A 128 -0.66 -22.93 -3.44
CA ARG A 128 0.12 -24.17 -3.36
C ARG A 128 0.24 -24.67 -1.92
N LEU A 129 0.52 -23.77 -0.97
CA LEU A 129 0.52 -24.07 0.46
C LEU A 129 -0.81 -24.69 0.92
N ARG A 130 -1.94 -24.13 0.51
CA ARG A 130 -3.28 -24.67 0.83
C ARG A 130 -3.53 -26.07 0.28
N LYS A 131 -2.88 -26.44 -0.83
CA LYS A 131 -3.01 -27.79 -1.43
C LYS A 131 -2.06 -28.81 -0.81
N ALA A 132 -0.99 -28.35 -0.16
CA ALA A 132 0.03 -29.19 0.45
C ALA A 132 -0.22 -29.46 1.95
N ALA A 133 -1.12 -28.71 2.57
CA ALA A 133 -1.62 -28.89 3.92
C ALA A 133 -2.91 -29.71 3.92
#